data_AF-A0A7C5P9W9-F1
#
_entry.id   AF-A0A7C5P9W9-F1
#
_cell.length_a   1.000
_cell.length_b   1.000
_cell.length_c   1.000
_cell.angle_alpha   90.00
_cell.angle_beta   90.00
_cell.angle_gamma   90.00
#
_symmetry.space_group_name_H-M   'P 1'
#
loop_
_entity.id
_entity.type
_entity.pdbx_description
1 polymer ?
#
loop_
_entity_poly.entity_id
_entity_poly.type
_entity_poly.pdbx_seq_one_letter_code
_entity_poly.pdbx_strand_id
1 'polypeptide(L)' 'RFGADNRLFIVLLDKDNPERSWELKRDFTLVFKKIDDFFNLEKISKKDEIVFSFRKKTYTAITKILTITK' A
#
# COMPACT_ATOMS: atom_id res chain seq x y z
N ARG A 1 17.34 11.79 -4.39
CA ARG A 1 16.83 12.29 -3.08
C ARG A 1 15.53 11.53 -2.79
N PHE A 2 15.46 10.71 -1.74
CA PHE A 2 14.17 10.18 -1.29
C PHE A 2 13.46 11.32 -0.55
N GLY A 3 12.35 11.83 -1.09
CA GLY A 3 11.49 12.80 -0.41
C GLY A 3 10.88 12.19 0.86
N ALA A 4 10.57 13.04 1.84
CA ALA A 4 9.96 12.64 3.11
C ALA A 4 8.44 12.38 2.99
N ASP A 5 7.94 12.28 1.76
CA ASP A 5 6.53 12.11 1.44
C ASP A 5 6.05 10.70 1.79
N ASN A 6 4.83 10.61 2.32
CA ASN A 6 4.17 9.32 2.55
C ASN A 6 3.96 8.62 1.20
N ARG A 7 4.22 7.31 1.17
CA ARG A 7 4.09 6.49 -0.04
C ARG A 7 3.04 5.42 0.19
N LEU A 8 2.07 5.34 -0.71
CA LEU A 8 1.16 4.20 -0.80
C LEU A 8 1.65 3.27 -1.89
N PHE A 9 1.93 2.01 -1.53
CA PHE A 9 2.24 0.95 -2.48
C PHE A 9 1.00 0.09 -2.65
N ILE A 10 0.58 -0.08 -3.91
CA ILE A 10 -0.58 -0.89 -4.28
C ILE A 10 -0.08 -2.10 -5.03
N VAL A 11 -0.42 -3.29 -4.52
CA VAL A 11 -0.13 -4.56 -5.17
C VAL A 11 -1.40 -5.08 -5.80
N LEU A 12 -1.38 -5.25 -7.13
CA LEU A 12 -2.48 -5.81 -7.90
C LEU A 12 -2.12 -7.23 -8.32
N LEU A 13 -3.00 -8.18 -8.03
CA LEU A 13 -2.79 -9.59 -8.33
C LEU A 13 -4.09 -10.25 -8.75
N ASP A 14 -4.13 -10.79 -9.97
CA ASP A 14 -5.15 -11.75 -10.37
C ASP A 14 -4.70 -13.14 -9.88
N LYS A 15 -5.49 -13.76 -8.99
CA LYS A 15 -5.10 -15.03 -8.36
C LYS A 15 -5.17 -16.21 -9.32
N ASP A 16 -6.08 -16.14 -10.28
CA ASP A 16 -6.33 -17.21 -11.24
C ASP A 16 -5.36 -17.11 -12.44
N ASN A 17 -4.98 -15.88 -12.80
CA ASN A 17 -4.02 -15.63 -13.87
C ASN A 17 -3.08 -14.46 -13.56
N PRO A 18 -2.00 -14.69 -12.79
CA PRO A 18 -1.07 -13.64 -12.37
C PRO A 18 -0.48 -12.82 -13.54
N GLU A 19 -0.26 -13.43 -14.71
CA GLU A 19 0.22 -12.78 -15.94
C GLU A 19 -0.76 -11.70 -16.43
N ARG A 20 -2.05 -11.80 -16.09
CA ARG A 20 -3.10 -10.82 -16.44
C ARG A 20 -3.37 -9.79 -15.35
N SER A 21 -2.59 -9.77 -14.27
CA SER A 21 -2.72 -8.75 -13.20
C SER A 21 -2.58 -7.31 -13.72
N TRP A 22 -1.97 -7.11 -14.90
CA TRP A 22 -1.91 -5.80 -15.56
C TRP A 22 -3.30 -5.29 -15.98
N GLU A 23 -4.27 -6.17 -16.25
CA GLU A 23 -5.64 -5.80 -16.61
C GLU A 23 -6.34 -5.13 -15.43
N LEU A 24 -6.04 -5.55 -14.20
CA LEU A 24 -6.57 -4.92 -12.97
C LEU A 24 -6.17 -3.45 -12.84
N LYS A 25 -5.04 -3.04 -13.42
CA LYS A 25 -4.64 -1.62 -13.47
C LYS A 25 -5.60 -0.77 -14.28
N ARG A 26 -6.32 -1.37 -15.24
CA ARG A 26 -7.28 -0.68 -16.11
C ARG A 26 -8.67 -0.58 -15.49
N ASP A 27 -8.97 -1.38 -14.47
CA ASP A 27 -10.19 -1.25 -13.68
C ASP A 27 -10.04 -0.14 -12.63
N PHE A 28 -10.01 1.11 -13.13
CA PHE A 28 -9.85 2.28 -12.29
C PHE A 28 -10.95 2.38 -11.23
N THR A 29 -12.19 2.02 -11.58
CA THR A 29 -13.32 2.06 -10.65
C THR A 29 -13.08 1.14 -9.45
N LEU A 30 -12.65 -0.10 -9.69
CA LEU A 30 -12.28 -1.03 -8.61
C LEU A 30 -11.10 -0.51 -7.80
N VAL A 31 -10.02 -0.08 -8.47
CA VAL A 31 -8.79 0.35 -7.81
C VAL A 31 -9.03 1.56 -6.92
N PHE A 32 -9.67 2.62 -7.44
CA PHE A 32 -9.96 3.82 -6.67
C PHE A 32 -10.91 3.55 -5.52
N LYS A 33 -11.97 2.76 -5.74
CA LYS A 33 -12.86 2.35 -4.65
C LYS A 33 -12.09 1.65 -3.52
N LYS A 34 -11.16 0.75 -3.84
CA LYS A 34 -10.35 0.06 -2.82
C LYS A 34 -9.38 0.98 -2.09
N ILE A 35 -8.85 2.00 -2.77
CA ILE A 35 -8.02 3.04 -2.15
C ILE A 35 -8.86 3.89 -1.20
N ASP A 36 -10.04 4.33 -1.63
CA ASP A 36 -10.95 5.12 -0.80
C ASP A 36 -11.42 4.32 0.43
N ASP A 37 -11.82 3.06 0.23
CA ASP A 37 -12.17 2.14 1.31
C ASP A 37 -11.00 1.99 2.31
N PHE A 38 -9.77 1.85 1.81
CA PHE A 38 -8.58 1.75 2.65
C PHE A 38 -8.39 2.99 3.53
N PHE A 39 -8.47 4.20 2.97
CA PHE A 39 -8.30 5.43 3.75
C PHE A 39 -9.45 5.70 4.72
N ASN A 40 -10.67 5.27 4.39
CA ASN A 40 -11.86 5.50 5.22
C ASN A 40 -12.02 4.47 6.36
N LEU A 41 -11.63 3.21 6.12
CA LEU A 41 -11.90 2.11 7.04
C LEU A 41 -10.66 1.68 7.83
N GLU A 42 -9.44 1.85 7.29
CA GLU A 42 -8.26 1.34 7.98
C GLU A 42 -7.95 2.10 9.26
N LYS A 43 -7.72 1.31 10.31
CA LYS A 43 -7.28 1.79 11.60
C LYS A 43 -5.78 1.58 11.73
N ILE A 44 -5.09 2.65 12.11
CA ILE A 44 -3.67 2.59 12.44
C ILE A 44 -3.54 2.00 13.85
N SER A 45 -2.62 1.06 13.99
CA SER A 45 -2.25 0.42 15.24
C SER A 45 -0.74 0.41 15.42
N LYS A 46 -0.27 0.11 16.63
CA LYS A 46 1.17 -0.06 16.91
C LYS A 46 1.82 -1.17 16.08
N LYS A 47 1.06 -2.12 15.53
CA LYS A 47 1.58 -3.18 14.67
C LYS A 47 1.98 -2.66 13.28
N ASP A 48 1.46 -1.50 12.90
CA ASP A 48 1.77 -0.84 11.63
C ASP A 48 3.04 0.03 11.74
N GLU A 49 3.60 0.20 12.94
CA GLU A 49 4.85 0.93 13.18
C GLU A 49 6.07 0.08 12.82
N ILE A 50 6.96 0.63 12.01
CA ILE A 50 8.32 0.12 11.82
C ILE A 50 9.31 1.11 12.42
N VAL A 51 10.31 0.57 13.11
CA VAL A 51 11.43 1.34 13.65
C VAL A 51 12.68 0.96 12.87
N PHE A 52 13.35 1.95 12.30
CA PHE A 52 14.58 1.72 11.55
C PHE A 52 15.60 2.83 11.82
N SER A 53 16.88 2.50 11.65
CA SER A 53 17.97 3.45 11.84
C SER A 53 18.59 3.85 10.51
N PHE A 54 18.72 5.15 10.27
CA PHE A 54 19.37 5.71 9.09
C PHE A 54 20.29 6.87 9.50
N ARG A 55 21.54 6.88 9.02
CA ARG A 55 22.54 7.91 9.36
C ARG A 55 22.63 8.20 10.87
N LYS A 56 22.69 7.14 11.68
CA LYS A 56 22.76 7.20 13.15
C LYS A 56 21.55 7.86 13.84
N LYS A 57 20.44 8.06 13.13
CA LYS A 57 19.17 8.53 13.69
C LYS A 57 18.14 7.40 13.60
N THR A 58 17.32 7.26 14.64
CA THR A 58 16.21 6.32 14.67
C THR A 58 14.95 7.01 14.20
N TYR A 59 14.22 6.34 13.32
CA TYR A 59 12.98 6.81 12.74
C TYR A 59 11.89 5.78 13.01
N THR A 60 10.69 6.29 13.27
CA THR A 60 9.46 5.50 13.30
C THR A 60 8.61 5.90 12.12
N ALA A 61 8.12 4.93 11.36
CA ALA A 61 7.20 5.14 10.25
C ALA A 61 5.99 4.22 10.39
N ILE A 62 4.82 4.70 9.96
CA ILE A 62 3.64 3.85 9.80
C ILE A 62 3.68 3.24 8.40
N THR A 63 3.51 1.93 8.31
CA THR A 63 3.50 1.19 7.05
C THR A 63 2.30 0.26 6.97
N LYS A 64 1.60 0.31 5.83
CA LYS A 64 0.52 -0.60 5.48
C LYS A 64 0.60 -0.93 3.99
N ILE A 65 0.06 -2.09 3.60
CA ILE A 65 0.02 -2.55 2.21
C ILE A 65 -1.45 -2.78 1.84
N LEU A 66 -1.90 -2.14 0.76
CA LEU A 66 -3.19 -2.46 0.14
C LEU A 66 -2.95 -3.52 -0.96
N THR A 67 -3.55 -4.69 -0.77
CA THR A 67 -3.53 -5.77 -1.75
C THR A 67 -4.91 -5.89 -2.38
N ILE A 68 -5.00 -5.67 -3.69
CA ILE A 68 -6.25 -5.82 -4.45
C ILE A 68 -6.14 -7.09 -5.28
N THR A 69 -7.02 -8.05 -4.98
CA THR A 69 -7.06 -9.33 -5.69
C THR A 69 -8.39 -9.53 -6.37
N LYS A 70 -8.34 -10.12 -7.57
CA LYS A 70 -9.50 -10.70 -8.24
C LYS A 70 -9.40 -12.22 -8.13
#